data_AF-A0A7K3WWA0-F1
#
_entry.id   AF-A0A7K3WWA0-F1
#
_cell.length_a   1.000
_cell.length_b   1.000
_cell.length_c   1.000
_cell.angle_alpha   90.00
_cell.angle_beta   90.00
_cell.angle_gamma   90.00
#
_symmetry.space_group_name_H-M   'P 1'
#
loop_
_entity.id
_entity.type
_entity.pdbx_description
1 polymer ?
#
loop_
_entity_poly.entity_id
_entity_poly.type
_entity_poly.pdbx_seq_one_letter_code
_entity_poly.pdbx_strand_id
1 'polypeptide(L)'
;MTTAPQNLLAVRNLLLTYLNVDKNAVRPADLEPAEVGIVGDASHRGGYHCGSDRVVANDYSVVESARDSAGLTLDASALDVGEFTVTAGGKSHNLRTFSTWCVAQCVAGAADTRDIREIIYSPDGTTVRRWDRLGRRTTGDSSHLFHTHFSYFRDSTKAGRDQTPLFRRYLTAIGLIEGDDMSAQSESEIHQVYAGMFYGGSSMGRRVDPDGTGPQPSANSLVAKLDYLMLRVDQLSAQVTTLAGRDFTDEQAIVTGVLAGLPPEKIAQAIPPQLAKDVADELARRMVA
;
A
#
# COMPACT_ATOMS: atom_id res chain seq x y z
N MET A 1 -21.77 12.95 -12.40
CA MET A 1 -22.52 11.73 -12.75
C MET A 1 -21.59 10.55 -12.57
N THR A 2 -22.08 9.42 -12.09
CA THR A 2 -21.27 8.20 -11.94
C THR A 2 -20.55 7.83 -13.25
N THR A 3 -19.29 7.43 -13.16
CA THR A 3 -18.41 7.11 -14.30
C THR A 3 -17.86 5.69 -14.26
N ALA A 4 -17.53 5.15 -15.44
CA ALA A 4 -16.74 3.92 -15.55
C ALA A 4 -15.25 4.28 -15.41
N PRO A 5 -14.53 3.76 -14.40
CA PRO A 5 -13.12 4.04 -14.23
C PRO A 5 -12.28 3.29 -15.26
N GLN A 6 -11.11 3.85 -15.59
CA GLN A 6 -10.26 3.32 -16.67
C GLN A 6 -9.78 1.89 -16.44
N ASN A 7 -9.54 1.50 -15.19
CA ASN A 7 -9.11 0.14 -14.84
C ASN A 7 -10.22 -0.90 -15.05
N LEU A 8 -11.49 -0.58 -14.78
CA LEU A 8 -12.61 -1.48 -15.12
C LEU A 8 -12.94 -1.47 -16.61
N LEU A 9 -12.75 -0.33 -17.29
CA LEU A 9 -12.80 -0.29 -18.77
C LEU A 9 -11.72 -1.20 -19.38
N ALA A 10 -10.53 -1.29 -18.78
CA ALA A 10 -9.49 -2.21 -19.22
C ALA A 10 -9.93 -3.68 -19.09
N VAL A 11 -10.57 -4.06 -17.97
CA VAL A 11 -11.15 -5.41 -17.81
C VAL A 11 -12.22 -5.68 -18.86
N ARG A 12 -13.14 -4.74 -19.04
CA ARG A 12 -14.19 -4.84 -20.06
C ARG A 12 -13.61 -5.05 -21.45
N ASN A 13 -12.62 -4.27 -21.83
CA ASN A 13 -11.97 -4.38 -23.14
C ASN A 13 -11.23 -5.71 -23.28
N LEU A 14 -10.57 -6.20 -22.22
CA LEU A 14 -9.92 -7.51 -22.21
C LEU A 14 -10.92 -8.63 -22.49
N LEU A 15 -12.03 -8.67 -21.74
CA LEU A 15 -13.05 -9.70 -21.90
C LEU A 15 -13.69 -9.65 -23.29
N LEU A 16 -14.10 -8.47 -23.75
CA LEU A 16 -14.68 -8.31 -25.08
C LEU A 16 -13.68 -8.60 -26.21
N THR A 17 -12.37 -8.49 -25.96
CA THR A 17 -11.37 -8.84 -26.99
C THR A 17 -11.36 -10.34 -27.29
N TYR A 18 -11.54 -11.18 -26.26
CA TYR A 18 -11.34 -12.63 -26.34
C TYR A 18 -12.61 -13.46 -26.22
N LEU A 19 -13.67 -12.89 -25.66
CA LEU A 19 -14.96 -13.55 -25.45
C LEU A 19 -16.07 -12.99 -26.33
N ASN A 20 -15.82 -11.89 -27.07
CA ASN A 20 -16.63 -11.46 -28.20
C ASN A 20 -16.05 -12.01 -29.52
N VAL A 21 -16.46 -13.23 -29.88
CA VAL A 21 -16.04 -14.03 -31.02
C VAL A 21 -16.52 -13.43 -32.36
N ASP A 22 -17.75 -12.89 -32.45
CA ASP A 22 -18.28 -12.25 -33.65
C ASP A 22 -18.73 -10.80 -33.39
N LYS A 23 -17.77 -9.89 -33.48
CA LYS A 23 -17.95 -8.45 -33.28
C LYS A 23 -18.94 -7.78 -34.23
N ASN A 24 -19.43 -8.49 -35.25
CA ASN A 24 -20.36 -7.97 -36.26
C ASN A 24 -21.80 -8.44 -36.06
N ALA A 25 -22.06 -9.39 -35.16
CA ALA A 25 -23.41 -9.93 -34.96
C ALA A 25 -23.65 -10.34 -33.52
N VAL A 26 -24.80 -9.94 -32.97
CA VAL A 26 -25.22 -10.35 -31.63
C VAL A 26 -25.53 -11.85 -31.61
N ARG A 27 -24.86 -12.63 -30.76
CA ARG A 27 -25.06 -14.08 -30.67
C ARG A 27 -25.22 -14.56 -29.21
N PRO A 28 -26.11 -15.51 -28.92
CA PRO A 28 -26.27 -16.07 -27.57
C PRO A 28 -25.03 -16.75 -26.98
N ALA A 29 -24.08 -17.16 -27.82
CA ALA A 29 -22.83 -17.80 -27.39
C ALA A 29 -21.68 -16.79 -27.24
N ASP A 30 -21.96 -15.49 -27.38
CA ASP A 30 -20.96 -14.45 -27.48
C ASP A 30 -21.10 -13.41 -26.38
N LEU A 31 -19.97 -12.91 -25.83
CA LEU A 31 -20.03 -11.89 -24.78
C LEU A 31 -20.23 -10.52 -25.41
N GLU A 32 -21.44 -9.97 -25.33
CA GLU A 32 -21.77 -8.72 -25.99
C GLU A 32 -21.33 -7.48 -25.18
N PRO A 33 -21.05 -6.34 -25.84
CA PRO A 33 -20.67 -5.10 -25.15
C PRO A 33 -21.70 -4.62 -24.12
N ALA A 34 -22.99 -4.93 -24.33
CA ALA A 34 -24.09 -4.60 -23.42
C ALA A 34 -24.15 -5.52 -22.20
N GLU A 35 -23.51 -6.69 -22.27
CA GLU A 35 -23.46 -7.70 -21.22
C GLU A 35 -22.23 -7.55 -20.31
N VAL A 36 -21.36 -6.58 -20.61
CA VAL A 36 -20.22 -6.21 -19.77
C VAL A 36 -20.43 -4.82 -19.19
N GLY A 37 -21.26 -4.76 -18.14
CA GLY A 37 -21.73 -3.54 -17.49
C GLY A 37 -20.80 -3.05 -16.38
N ILE A 38 -20.63 -1.73 -16.24
CA ILE A 38 -19.82 -1.13 -15.16
C ILE A 38 -20.65 -0.12 -14.36
N VAL A 39 -21.35 0.77 -15.06
CA VAL A 39 -22.16 1.83 -14.46
C VAL A 39 -23.62 1.40 -14.49
N GLY A 40 -24.27 1.40 -13.32
CA GLY A 40 -25.69 1.09 -13.23
C GLY A 40 -26.52 2.15 -13.95
N ASP A 41 -27.70 1.76 -14.45
CA ASP A 41 -28.61 2.69 -15.14
C ASP A 41 -29.09 3.85 -14.26
N ALA A 42 -29.88 4.77 -14.82
CA ALA A 42 -30.38 5.93 -14.09
C ALA A 42 -31.29 5.58 -12.89
N SER A 43 -31.91 4.40 -12.90
CA SER A 43 -32.78 3.88 -11.84
C SER A 43 -32.00 3.14 -10.75
N HIS A 44 -30.78 2.69 -11.05
CA HIS A 44 -29.89 2.05 -10.11
C HIS A 44 -29.53 3.04 -8.98
N ARG A 45 -29.83 2.64 -7.74
CA ARG A 45 -29.60 3.43 -6.53
C ARG A 45 -28.85 2.56 -5.54
N GLY A 46 -27.66 3.00 -5.19
CA GLY A 46 -26.80 2.25 -4.29
C GLY A 46 -25.95 1.15 -4.94
N GLY A 47 -25.16 0.48 -4.11
CA GLY A 47 -24.25 -0.57 -4.52
C GLY A 47 -23.02 -0.10 -5.30
N TYR A 48 -22.23 -1.08 -5.75
CA TYR A 48 -20.94 -0.84 -6.40
C TYR A 48 -21.04 -0.28 -7.82
N HIS A 49 -22.21 -0.40 -8.48
CA HIS A 49 -22.47 0.25 -9.77
C HIS A 49 -22.69 1.77 -9.68
N CYS A 50 -22.78 2.31 -8.46
CA CYS A 50 -22.97 3.72 -8.18
C CYS A 50 -21.70 4.37 -7.64
N GLY A 51 -21.41 5.58 -8.13
CA GLY A 51 -20.47 6.50 -7.52
C GLY A 51 -21.12 7.32 -6.41
N SER A 52 -20.35 8.25 -5.84
CA SER A 52 -20.73 9.10 -4.70
C SER A 52 -22.00 9.93 -4.94
N ASP A 53 -22.39 10.15 -6.19
CA ASP A 53 -23.58 10.88 -6.58
C ASP A 53 -24.88 10.06 -6.51
N ARG A 54 -24.79 8.72 -6.40
CA ARG A 54 -25.96 7.81 -6.44
C ARG A 54 -26.01 6.78 -5.33
N VAL A 55 -24.94 6.62 -4.55
CA VAL A 55 -24.98 5.82 -3.32
C VAL A 55 -25.93 6.47 -2.32
N VAL A 56 -26.66 5.64 -1.57
CA VAL A 56 -27.63 6.11 -0.58
C VAL A 56 -27.00 6.16 0.82
N ALA A 57 -27.66 6.83 1.77
CA ALA A 57 -27.21 6.81 3.15
C ALA A 57 -27.15 5.37 3.70
N ASN A 58 -26.06 5.03 4.39
CA ASN A 58 -25.80 3.68 4.92
C ASN A 58 -25.71 2.58 3.86
N ASP A 59 -25.39 2.93 2.62
CA ASP A 59 -25.13 1.93 1.58
C ASP A 59 -24.00 0.98 2.00
N TYR A 60 -24.27 -0.32 1.95
CA TYR A 60 -23.33 -1.34 2.38
C TYR A 60 -22.02 -1.30 1.57
N SER A 61 -22.08 -0.88 0.31
CA SER A 61 -20.92 -0.70 -0.57
C SER A 61 -20.04 0.48 -0.16
N VAL A 62 -20.37 1.16 0.93
CA VAL A 62 -19.60 2.28 1.50
C VAL A 62 -19.29 2.00 2.97
N VAL A 63 -20.26 1.54 3.76
CA VAL A 63 -20.13 1.54 5.23
C VAL A 63 -19.58 0.25 5.84
N GLU A 64 -19.57 -0.87 5.11
CA GLU A 64 -19.12 -2.16 5.67
C GLU A 64 -17.58 -2.31 5.72
N SER A 65 -16.83 -1.40 5.06
CA SER A 65 -15.38 -1.43 4.97
C SER A 65 -14.76 -0.03 4.95
N ALA A 66 -13.61 0.12 5.62
CA ALA A 66 -12.79 1.32 5.53
C ALA A 66 -12.23 1.53 4.10
N ARG A 67 -11.94 0.44 3.36
CA ARG A 67 -11.49 0.51 1.97
C ARG A 67 -12.56 1.12 1.05
N ASP A 68 -13.82 0.83 1.34
CA ASP A 68 -14.93 1.32 0.52
C ASP A 68 -15.27 2.78 0.84
N SER A 69 -15.40 3.12 2.12
CA SER A 69 -15.64 4.50 2.55
C SER A 69 -14.51 5.46 2.16
N ALA A 70 -13.24 5.09 2.36
CA ALA A 70 -12.10 5.92 1.97
C ALA A 70 -11.90 5.99 0.44
N GLY A 71 -12.40 4.98 -0.27
CA GLY A 71 -12.33 4.83 -1.71
C GLY A 71 -13.43 5.53 -2.49
N LEU A 72 -14.46 6.08 -1.83
CA LEU A 72 -15.64 6.61 -2.51
C LEU A 72 -15.30 7.82 -3.40
N THR A 73 -15.56 7.69 -4.70
CA THR A 73 -15.47 8.73 -5.74
C THR A 73 -16.73 8.69 -6.60
N LEU A 74 -16.77 9.47 -7.70
CA LEU A 74 -17.79 9.34 -8.73
C LEU A 74 -17.70 8.03 -9.53
N ASP A 75 -16.67 7.21 -9.34
CA ASP A 75 -16.51 5.98 -10.11
C ASP A 75 -17.39 4.85 -9.57
N ALA A 76 -17.97 4.09 -10.49
CA ALA A 76 -18.46 2.76 -10.18
C ALA A 76 -17.29 1.84 -9.86
N SER A 77 -17.51 0.88 -8.96
CA SER A 77 -16.56 -0.15 -8.55
C SER A 77 -17.14 -1.55 -8.73
N ALA A 78 -17.96 -1.74 -9.77
CA ALA A 78 -18.54 -3.02 -10.13
C ALA A 78 -18.36 -3.33 -11.62
N LEU A 79 -18.39 -4.63 -11.93
CA LEU A 79 -18.38 -5.18 -13.27
C LEU A 79 -19.39 -6.34 -13.34
N ASP A 80 -20.36 -6.25 -14.24
CA ASP A 80 -21.20 -7.38 -14.63
C ASP A 80 -20.59 -8.06 -15.85
N VAL A 81 -20.68 -9.40 -15.88
CA VAL A 81 -20.31 -10.22 -17.04
C VAL A 81 -21.48 -11.15 -17.35
N GLY A 82 -22.10 -10.98 -18.52
CA GLY A 82 -23.21 -11.81 -18.98
C GLY A 82 -22.80 -13.15 -19.58
N GLU A 83 -23.72 -13.76 -20.32
CA GLU A 83 -23.52 -15.09 -20.87
C GLU A 83 -22.49 -15.10 -22.01
N PHE A 84 -21.78 -16.21 -22.14
CA PHE A 84 -20.94 -16.50 -23.30
C PHE A 84 -20.70 -18.01 -23.35
N THR A 85 -20.26 -18.53 -24.50
CA THR A 85 -19.76 -19.89 -24.63
C THR A 85 -18.63 -19.96 -25.64
N VAL A 86 -17.47 -20.46 -25.21
CA VAL A 86 -16.27 -20.56 -26.04
C VAL A 86 -15.63 -21.94 -25.89
N THR A 87 -15.09 -22.49 -26.98
CA THR A 87 -14.33 -23.73 -26.95
C THR A 87 -12.85 -23.42 -26.97
N ALA A 88 -12.13 -23.80 -25.91
CA ALA A 88 -10.69 -23.56 -25.76
C ALA A 88 -10.05 -24.72 -24.98
N GLY A 89 -8.84 -25.13 -25.39
CA GLY A 89 -8.16 -26.28 -24.78
C GLY A 89 -8.94 -27.60 -24.87
N GLY A 90 -9.77 -27.77 -25.91
CA GLY A 90 -10.62 -28.95 -26.11
C GLY A 90 -11.83 -29.04 -25.16
N LYS A 91 -12.15 -27.97 -24.42
CA LYS A 91 -13.30 -27.91 -23.50
C LYS A 91 -14.17 -26.69 -23.81
N SER A 92 -15.46 -26.81 -23.50
CA SER A 92 -16.39 -25.68 -23.54
C SER A 92 -16.35 -24.92 -22.22
N HIS A 93 -16.23 -23.60 -22.30
CA HIS A 93 -16.22 -22.67 -21.18
C HIS A 93 -17.32 -21.65 -21.36
N ASN A 94 -18.01 -21.30 -20.27
CA ASN A 94 -19.14 -20.38 -20.28
C ASN A 94 -19.16 -19.56 -18.97
N LEU A 95 -20.20 -18.74 -18.79
CA LEU A 95 -20.38 -17.92 -17.58
C LEU A 95 -20.25 -18.72 -16.27
N ARG A 96 -20.72 -19.97 -16.24
CA ARG A 96 -20.72 -20.81 -15.02
C ARG A 96 -19.32 -21.33 -14.70
N THR A 97 -18.62 -21.84 -15.71
CA THR A 97 -17.22 -22.31 -15.52
C THR A 97 -16.30 -21.13 -15.17
N PHE A 98 -16.54 -19.98 -15.80
CA PHE A 98 -15.83 -18.72 -15.51
C PHE A 98 -16.02 -18.25 -14.08
N SER A 99 -17.26 -18.02 -13.67
CA SER A 99 -17.56 -17.50 -12.33
C SER A 99 -17.11 -18.44 -11.22
N THR A 100 -17.30 -19.75 -11.40
CA THR A 100 -16.84 -20.76 -10.46
C THR A 100 -15.31 -20.77 -10.35
N TRP A 101 -14.60 -20.63 -11.47
CA TRP A 101 -13.13 -20.52 -11.47
C TRP A 101 -12.66 -19.25 -10.74
N CYS A 102 -13.26 -18.09 -11.03
CA CYS A 102 -12.91 -16.82 -10.38
C CYS A 102 -13.14 -16.88 -8.86
N VAL A 103 -14.28 -17.42 -8.42
CA VAL A 103 -14.59 -17.62 -7.00
C VAL A 103 -13.59 -18.57 -6.35
N ALA A 104 -13.18 -19.65 -7.02
CA ALA A 104 -12.17 -20.56 -6.50
C ALA A 104 -10.83 -19.85 -6.25
N GLN A 105 -10.40 -18.93 -7.15
CA GLN A 105 -9.20 -18.13 -6.93
C GLN A 105 -9.33 -17.17 -5.75
N CYS A 106 -10.51 -16.58 -5.58
CA CYS A 106 -10.82 -15.69 -4.47
C CYS A 106 -10.79 -16.42 -3.12
N VAL A 107 -11.37 -17.63 -3.07
CA VAL A 107 -11.31 -18.54 -1.90
C VAL A 107 -9.88 -18.97 -1.60
N ALA A 108 -9.07 -19.26 -2.62
CA ALA A 108 -7.67 -19.61 -2.46
C ALA A 108 -6.77 -18.42 -2.03
N GLY A 109 -7.32 -17.19 -2.00
CA GLY A 109 -6.56 -16.01 -1.60
C GLY A 109 -5.48 -15.60 -2.61
N ALA A 110 -5.66 -15.91 -3.90
CA ALA A 110 -4.71 -15.57 -4.94
C ALA A 110 -4.42 -14.05 -4.94
N ALA A 111 -3.17 -13.67 -5.17
CA ALA A 111 -2.69 -12.30 -4.96
C ALA A 111 -3.45 -11.24 -5.78
N ASP A 112 -3.85 -11.60 -7.00
CA ASP A 112 -4.63 -10.82 -7.95
C ASP A 112 -6.13 -10.71 -7.62
N THR A 113 -6.58 -11.32 -6.52
CA THR A 113 -7.98 -11.24 -6.06
C THR A 113 -8.18 -10.30 -4.86
N ARG A 114 -7.10 -9.67 -4.37
CA ARG A 114 -7.11 -8.83 -3.15
C ARG A 114 -7.98 -7.59 -3.24
N ASP A 115 -8.24 -7.12 -4.45
CA ASP A 115 -9.07 -5.95 -4.70
C ASP A 115 -10.55 -6.30 -4.92
N ILE A 116 -10.88 -7.59 -5.06
CA ILE A 116 -12.26 -8.06 -5.19
C ILE A 116 -12.91 -8.15 -3.81
N ARG A 117 -14.02 -7.43 -3.66
CA ARG A 117 -14.83 -7.37 -2.45
C ARG A 117 -15.92 -8.44 -2.44
N GLU A 118 -16.58 -8.67 -3.57
CA GLU A 118 -17.54 -9.77 -3.70
C GLU A 118 -17.70 -10.23 -5.15
N ILE A 119 -18.16 -11.47 -5.28
CA ILE A 119 -18.64 -12.05 -6.54
C ILE A 119 -20.01 -12.66 -6.26
N ILE A 120 -21.05 -12.17 -6.94
CA ILE A 120 -22.38 -12.79 -6.94
C ILE A 120 -22.53 -13.56 -8.24
N TYR A 121 -22.85 -14.85 -8.15
CA TYR A 121 -22.78 -15.76 -9.29
C TYR A 121 -23.78 -16.91 -9.16
N SER A 122 -23.99 -17.62 -10.26
CA SER A 122 -24.73 -18.88 -10.28
C SER A 122 -23.85 -20.05 -10.72
N PRO A 123 -23.50 -20.99 -9.80
CA PRO A 123 -22.65 -22.13 -10.14
C PRO A 123 -23.35 -23.16 -11.03
N ASP A 124 -24.68 -23.25 -10.98
CA ASP A 124 -25.49 -24.29 -11.63
C ASP A 124 -26.59 -23.72 -12.55
N GLY A 125 -26.71 -22.39 -12.65
CA GLY A 125 -27.76 -21.71 -13.42
C GLY A 125 -29.13 -21.64 -12.73
N THR A 126 -29.26 -22.12 -11.49
CA THR A 126 -30.53 -22.16 -10.73
C THR A 126 -30.41 -21.61 -9.31
N THR A 127 -29.21 -21.67 -8.73
CA THR A 127 -28.88 -21.18 -7.40
C THR A 127 -28.05 -19.91 -7.54
N VAL A 128 -28.35 -18.87 -6.77
CA VAL A 128 -27.50 -17.69 -6.65
C VAL A 128 -26.67 -17.79 -5.37
N ARG A 129 -25.38 -17.52 -5.47
CA ARG A 129 -24.43 -17.49 -4.36
C ARG A 129 -23.67 -16.18 -4.36
N ARG A 130 -23.15 -15.80 -3.20
CA ARG A 130 -22.19 -14.72 -3.07
C ARG A 130 -20.94 -15.21 -2.36
N TRP A 131 -19.80 -14.98 -2.99
CA TRP A 131 -18.52 -14.94 -2.28
C TRP A 131 -18.26 -13.51 -1.81
N ASP A 132 -17.96 -13.33 -0.53
CA ASP A 132 -17.71 -12.02 0.10
C ASP A 132 -16.41 -12.10 0.90
N ARG A 133 -15.44 -11.24 0.56
CA ARG A 133 -14.15 -11.20 1.25
C ARG A 133 -14.25 -10.80 2.72
N LEU A 134 -15.26 -10.01 3.10
CA LEU A 134 -15.52 -9.62 4.48
C LEU A 134 -16.33 -10.67 5.25
N GLY A 135 -16.85 -11.69 4.57
CA GLY A 135 -17.71 -12.72 5.18
C GLY A 135 -19.03 -12.19 5.73
N ARG A 136 -19.51 -11.03 5.26
CA ARG A 136 -20.72 -10.38 5.78
C ARG A 136 -22.00 -10.83 5.06
N ARG A 137 -21.87 -11.27 3.81
CA ARG A 137 -22.99 -11.57 2.91
C ARG A 137 -22.78 -12.89 2.18
N THR A 138 -23.86 -13.62 1.89
CA THR A 138 -23.78 -15.01 1.37
C THR A 138 -24.68 -15.30 0.17
N THR A 139 -25.60 -14.39 -0.19
CA THR A 139 -26.55 -14.59 -1.30
C THR A 139 -26.73 -13.34 -2.18
N GLY A 140 -27.41 -13.47 -3.31
CA GLY A 140 -27.84 -12.38 -4.21
C GLY A 140 -29.29 -12.56 -4.65
N ASP A 141 -29.78 -11.68 -5.52
CA ASP A 141 -31.10 -11.83 -6.15
C ASP A 141 -31.02 -12.67 -7.45
N SER A 142 -32.18 -13.04 -7.99
CA SER A 142 -32.30 -13.92 -9.15
C SER A 142 -31.79 -13.34 -10.47
N SER A 143 -31.46 -12.05 -10.56
CA SER A 143 -30.90 -11.49 -11.79
C SER A 143 -29.51 -12.09 -12.11
N HIS A 144 -28.80 -12.53 -11.07
CA HIS A 144 -27.48 -13.17 -11.15
C HIS A 144 -27.51 -14.63 -11.64
N LEU A 145 -28.68 -15.13 -12.05
CA LEU A 145 -28.78 -16.41 -12.78
C LEU A 145 -28.23 -16.30 -14.21
N PHE A 146 -28.23 -15.09 -14.77
CA PHE A 146 -27.89 -14.81 -16.17
C PHE A 146 -26.65 -13.93 -16.33
N HIS A 147 -26.07 -13.43 -15.24
CA HIS A 147 -24.81 -12.70 -15.24
C HIS A 147 -24.05 -12.93 -13.92
N THR A 148 -22.75 -12.68 -13.94
CA THR A 148 -21.91 -12.65 -12.73
C THR A 148 -21.57 -11.21 -12.40
N HIS A 149 -21.81 -10.82 -11.15
CA HIS A 149 -21.52 -9.50 -10.64
C HIS A 149 -20.24 -9.52 -9.82
N PHE A 150 -19.26 -8.71 -10.19
CA PHE A 150 -18.03 -8.46 -9.46
C PHE A 150 -18.10 -7.10 -8.79
N SER A 151 -17.83 -7.04 -7.49
CA SER A 151 -17.57 -5.78 -6.80
C SER A 151 -16.10 -5.72 -6.40
N TYR A 152 -15.52 -4.54 -6.58
CA TYR A 152 -14.16 -4.20 -6.18
C TYR A 152 -14.20 -3.27 -4.99
N PHE A 153 -13.24 -3.40 -4.08
CA PHE A 153 -13.07 -2.38 -3.05
C PHE A 153 -12.84 -1.02 -3.68
N ARG A 154 -13.58 0.00 -3.25
CA ARG A 154 -13.55 1.31 -3.92
C ARG A 154 -12.17 1.97 -3.90
N ASP A 155 -11.35 1.69 -2.88
CA ASP A 155 -9.97 2.20 -2.81
C ASP A 155 -9.09 1.72 -3.97
N SER A 156 -9.30 0.49 -4.44
CA SER A 156 -8.55 -0.09 -5.56
C SER A 156 -8.92 0.57 -6.88
N THR A 157 -10.22 0.82 -7.07
CA THR A 157 -10.75 1.57 -8.20
C THR A 157 -10.20 2.98 -8.22
N LYS A 158 -10.34 3.71 -7.10
CA LYS A 158 -9.85 5.08 -6.92
C LYS A 158 -8.35 5.21 -7.15
N ALA A 159 -7.58 4.23 -6.69
CA ALA A 159 -6.12 4.19 -6.87
C ALA A 159 -5.70 3.84 -8.30
N GLY A 160 -6.64 3.51 -9.19
CA GLY A 160 -6.34 3.12 -10.56
C GLY A 160 -5.57 1.80 -10.67
N ARG A 161 -5.67 0.92 -9.65
CA ARG A 161 -4.99 -0.38 -9.67
C ARG A 161 -5.51 -1.23 -10.83
N ASP A 162 -4.60 -1.95 -11.47
CA ASP A 162 -4.95 -2.86 -12.56
C ASP A 162 -5.84 -3.99 -12.06
N GLN A 163 -7.04 -4.11 -12.66
CA GLN A 163 -8.04 -5.13 -12.33
C GLN A 163 -8.06 -6.27 -13.35
N THR A 164 -7.23 -6.22 -14.39
CA THR A 164 -7.13 -7.25 -15.44
C THR A 164 -6.47 -8.58 -15.04
N PRO A 165 -5.57 -8.69 -14.03
CA PRO A 165 -4.78 -9.90 -13.83
C PRO A 165 -5.58 -11.20 -13.64
N LEU A 166 -6.65 -11.20 -12.83
CA LEU A 166 -7.49 -12.39 -12.63
C LEU A 166 -8.10 -12.89 -13.95
N PHE A 167 -8.59 -11.96 -14.77
CA PHE A 167 -9.24 -12.28 -16.05
C PHE A 167 -8.22 -12.71 -17.09
N ARG A 168 -7.03 -12.09 -17.12
CA ARG A 168 -5.91 -12.55 -17.97
C ARG A 168 -5.50 -13.97 -17.60
N ARG A 169 -5.40 -14.28 -16.30
CA ARG A 169 -5.08 -15.62 -15.82
C ARG A 169 -6.18 -16.63 -16.16
N TYR A 170 -7.45 -16.26 -16.08
CA TYR A 170 -8.55 -17.11 -16.55
C TYR A 170 -8.41 -17.44 -18.04
N LEU A 171 -8.27 -16.41 -18.89
CA LEU A 171 -8.15 -16.55 -20.34
C LEU A 171 -6.93 -17.41 -20.72
N THR A 172 -5.82 -17.25 -19.99
CA THR A 172 -4.61 -18.09 -20.14
C THR A 172 -4.91 -19.53 -19.72
N ALA A 173 -5.53 -19.74 -18.56
CA ALA A 173 -5.81 -21.06 -18.00
C ALA A 173 -6.75 -21.89 -18.88
N ILE A 174 -7.67 -21.26 -19.60
CA ILE A 174 -8.54 -21.95 -20.56
C ILE A 174 -7.92 -22.09 -21.96
N GLY A 175 -6.76 -21.46 -22.20
CA GLY A 175 -6.02 -21.52 -23.46
C GLY A 175 -6.56 -20.60 -24.56
N LEU A 176 -7.23 -19.49 -24.20
CA LEU A 176 -7.67 -18.48 -25.17
C LEU A 176 -6.61 -17.45 -25.51
N ILE A 177 -5.68 -17.21 -24.59
CA ILE A 177 -4.51 -16.37 -24.82
C ILE A 177 -3.27 -17.16 -24.46
N GLU A 178 -2.19 -16.89 -25.18
CA GLU A 178 -0.86 -17.32 -24.77
C GLU A 178 -0.55 -16.61 -23.44
N GLY A 179 0.05 -17.33 -22.50
CA GLY A 179 0.53 -16.68 -21.29
C GLY A 179 1.58 -15.64 -21.69
N ASP A 180 1.36 -14.38 -21.32
CA ASP A 180 2.52 -13.50 -21.17
C ASP A 180 3.44 -14.19 -20.16
N ASP A 181 4.69 -14.43 -20.54
CA ASP A 181 5.73 -15.00 -19.67
C ASP A 181 6.11 -14.04 -18.52
N MET A 182 5.14 -13.53 -17.77
CA MET A 182 5.34 -13.37 -16.34
C MET A 182 5.06 -14.72 -15.71
N SER A 183 6.09 -15.55 -15.71
CA SER A 183 6.10 -16.81 -14.97
C SER A 183 5.63 -16.57 -13.53
N ALA A 184 5.06 -17.59 -12.87
CA ALA A 184 4.82 -17.54 -11.42
C ALA A 184 6.10 -17.17 -10.63
N GLN A 185 7.27 -17.41 -11.23
CA GLN A 185 8.55 -16.92 -10.74
C GLN A 185 8.70 -15.40 -10.89
N SER A 186 8.31 -14.77 -12.00
CA SER A 186 8.30 -13.32 -12.16
C SER A 186 7.29 -12.62 -11.24
N GLU A 187 6.10 -13.21 -11.03
CA GLU A 187 5.17 -12.72 -10.02
C GLU A 187 5.72 -12.91 -8.59
N SER A 188 6.40 -14.03 -8.32
CA SER A 188 7.10 -14.28 -7.07
C SER A 188 8.28 -13.33 -6.89
N GLU A 189 9.01 -12.97 -7.94
CA GLU A 189 10.13 -12.02 -7.91
C GLU A 189 9.63 -10.60 -7.69
N ILE A 190 8.55 -10.17 -8.36
CA ILE A 190 7.90 -8.88 -8.08
C ILE A 190 7.33 -8.88 -6.66
N HIS A 191 6.72 -9.98 -6.21
CA HIS A 191 6.26 -10.12 -4.84
C HIS A 191 7.42 -10.13 -3.84
N GLN A 192 8.56 -10.71 -4.16
CA GLN A 192 9.77 -10.73 -3.33
C GLN A 192 10.48 -9.37 -3.32
N VAL A 193 10.45 -8.61 -4.41
CA VAL A 193 10.93 -7.23 -4.46
C VAL A 193 10.01 -6.35 -3.64
N TYR A 194 8.69 -6.45 -3.83
CA TYR A 194 7.70 -5.73 -3.04
C TYR A 194 7.78 -6.12 -1.56
N ALA A 195 7.97 -7.40 -1.25
CA ALA A 195 8.11 -7.88 0.11
C ALA A 195 9.46 -7.49 0.73
N GLY A 196 10.55 -7.57 -0.02
CA GLY A 196 11.87 -7.12 0.42
C GLY A 196 11.94 -5.61 0.64
N MET A 197 11.15 -4.83 -0.11
CA MET A 197 11.02 -3.40 0.09
C MET A 197 10.06 -3.05 1.23
N PHE A 198 8.91 -3.73 1.36
CA PHE A 198 7.78 -3.26 2.17
C PHE A 198 7.20 -4.28 3.19
N TYR A 199 7.58 -5.56 3.14
CA TYR A 199 7.11 -6.56 4.12
C TYR A 199 7.80 -6.34 5.46
N GLY A 200 7.01 -5.98 6.49
CA GLY A 200 7.47 -5.94 7.88
C GLY A 200 8.23 -4.68 8.32
N GLY A 201 8.05 -3.51 7.70
CA GLY A 201 8.67 -2.28 8.21
C GLY A 201 8.01 -0.97 7.82
N SER A 202 7.82 -0.11 8.83
CA SER A 202 7.35 1.28 8.73
C SER A 202 8.44 2.19 8.19
N SER A 203 8.11 3.16 7.34
CA SER A 203 8.95 4.35 7.14
C SER A 203 8.47 5.46 8.08
N MET A 204 9.34 5.94 8.96
CA MET A 204 9.14 7.20 9.70
C MET A 204 7.83 7.32 10.53
N GLY A 205 7.51 6.31 11.33
CA GLY A 205 6.65 6.50 12.52
C GLY A 205 5.12 6.47 12.33
N ARG A 206 4.57 5.91 11.24
CA ARG A 206 3.13 5.60 11.14
C ARG A 206 2.88 4.09 11.20
N ARG A 207 2.09 3.66 12.19
CA ARG A 207 1.61 2.27 12.34
C ARG A 207 0.68 1.92 11.20
N VAL A 208 0.96 0.83 10.49
CA VAL A 208 -0.07 0.06 9.77
C VAL A 208 0.32 -1.41 9.74
N ASP A 209 -0.35 -2.22 10.55
CA ASP A 209 -1.00 -3.42 10.05
C ASP A 209 -2.37 -3.51 10.76
N PRO A 210 -3.50 -3.37 10.06
CA PRO A 210 -4.82 -3.54 10.65
C PRO A 210 -5.22 -5.02 10.75
N ASP A 211 -4.57 -5.94 10.01
CA ASP A 211 -5.12 -7.28 9.75
C ASP A 211 -4.15 -8.45 10.04
N GLY A 212 -2.97 -8.19 10.64
CA GLY A 212 -2.02 -9.23 11.04
C GLY A 212 -2.26 -9.79 12.45
N THR A 213 -2.52 -11.09 12.57
CA THR A 213 -2.64 -11.79 13.85
C THR A 213 -1.28 -12.01 14.51
N GLY A 214 -0.82 -11.04 15.31
CA GLY A 214 0.22 -11.20 16.33
C GLY A 214 1.57 -10.50 16.07
N PRO A 215 2.42 -10.33 17.11
CA PRO A 215 3.71 -9.66 17.00
C PRO A 215 4.74 -10.61 16.37
N GLN A 216 4.94 -10.48 15.06
CA GLN A 216 6.04 -11.16 14.37
C GLN A 216 7.34 -10.33 14.49
N PRO A 217 8.50 -10.96 14.71
CA PRO A 217 9.77 -10.26 14.93
C PRO A 217 10.15 -9.43 13.69
N SER A 218 10.43 -8.15 13.92
CA SER A 218 10.89 -7.21 12.89
C SER A 218 12.23 -7.66 12.33
N ALA A 219 12.28 -8.13 11.08
CA ALA A 219 13.56 -8.30 10.38
C ALA A 219 13.39 -8.38 8.86
N ASN A 220 14.13 -7.48 8.17
CA ASN A 220 14.59 -7.55 6.78
C ASN A 220 13.92 -6.71 5.69
N SER A 221 13.07 -5.72 5.99
CA SER A 221 12.74 -4.74 4.93
C SER A 221 13.91 -3.77 4.67
N LEU A 222 14.15 -3.46 3.39
CA LEU A 222 15.16 -2.47 2.98
C LEU A 222 14.89 -1.10 3.63
N VAL A 223 13.60 -0.74 3.74
CA VAL A 223 13.14 0.50 4.38
C VAL A 223 13.50 0.54 5.86
N ALA A 224 13.31 -0.55 6.61
CA ALA A 224 13.69 -0.60 8.02
C ALA A 224 15.22 -0.48 8.22
N LYS A 225 16.02 -1.02 7.30
CA LYS A 225 17.49 -0.88 7.32
C LYS A 225 17.92 0.56 7.03
N LEU A 226 17.24 1.25 6.10
CA LEU A 226 17.49 2.67 5.80
C LEU A 226 17.09 3.57 6.97
N ASP A 227 15.93 3.34 7.60
CA ASP A 227 15.50 4.08 8.79
C ASP A 227 16.49 3.92 9.95
N TYR A 228 16.97 2.70 10.18
CA TYR A 228 18.01 2.44 11.19
C TYR A 228 19.31 3.19 10.88
N LEU A 229 19.74 3.22 9.62
CA LEU A 229 20.92 3.98 9.20
C LEU A 229 20.75 5.48 9.45
N MET A 230 19.60 6.05 9.09
CA MET A 230 19.34 7.48 9.33
C MET A 230 19.35 7.82 10.82
N LEU A 231 18.75 6.99 11.67
CA LEU A 231 18.78 7.19 13.13
C LEU A 231 20.21 7.13 13.70
N ARG A 232 21.09 6.29 13.14
CA ARG A 232 22.51 6.27 13.52
C ARG A 232 23.28 7.51 13.06
N VAL A 233 22.94 8.05 11.89
CA VAL A 233 23.52 9.31 11.40
C VAL A 233 23.12 10.47 12.30
N ASP A 234 21.85 10.55 12.73
CA ASP A 234 21.39 11.59 13.66
C ASP A 234 22.12 11.51 15.01
N GLN A 235 22.30 10.30 15.55
CA GLN A 235 23.07 10.08 16.78
C GLN A 235 24.53 10.50 16.63
N LEU A 236 25.16 10.19 15.50
CA LEU A 236 26.54 10.60 15.22
C LEU A 236 26.64 12.13 15.13
N SER A 237 25.69 12.77 14.45
CA SER A 237 25.62 14.23 14.34
C SER A 237 25.52 14.91 15.72
N ALA A 238 24.69 14.36 16.62
CA ALA A 238 24.59 14.85 17.99
C ALA A 238 25.89 14.69 18.79
N GLN A 239 26.58 13.54 18.66
CA GLN A 239 27.86 13.29 19.31
C GLN A 239 28.96 14.23 18.79
N VAL A 240 29.02 14.45 17.48
CA VAL A 240 29.95 15.42 16.87
C VAL A 240 29.68 16.82 17.39
N THR A 241 28.43 17.22 17.52
CA THR A 241 28.05 18.52 18.08
C THR A 241 28.49 18.66 19.54
N THR A 242 28.34 17.60 20.35
CA THR A 242 28.83 17.59 21.74
C THR A 242 30.35 17.70 21.83
N LEU A 243 31.08 16.99 20.96
CA LEU A 243 32.53 17.07 20.90
C LEU A 243 33.00 18.45 20.43
N ALA A 244 32.34 19.02 19.42
CA ALA A 244 32.66 20.35 18.91
C ALA A 244 32.43 21.45 19.95
N GLY A 245 31.46 21.27 20.85
CA GLY A 245 31.18 22.18 21.96
C GLY A 245 31.98 21.91 23.23
N ARG A 246 32.82 20.86 23.27
CA ARG A 246 33.62 20.53 24.45
C ARG A 246 34.89 21.38 24.45
N ASP A 247 35.14 22.03 25.59
CA ASP A 247 36.46 22.58 25.86
C ASP A 247 37.43 21.45 26.22
N PHE A 248 38.46 21.30 25.41
CA PHE A 248 39.51 20.29 25.61
C PHE A 248 40.71 20.84 26.36
N THR A 249 40.73 22.15 26.58
CA THR A 249 41.82 22.82 27.29
C THR A 249 41.34 23.11 28.70
N ASP A 250 42.14 22.75 29.68
CA ASP A 250 41.94 23.21 31.06
C ASP A 250 42.99 24.27 31.31
N GLU A 251 42.65 25.53 31.00
CA GLU A 251 43.56 26.66 31.18
C GLU A 251 43.99 26.78 32.64
N GLN A 252 43.15 26.41 33.59
CA GLN A 252 43.44 26.47 35.01
C GLN A 252 44.53 25.47 35.41
N ALA A 253 44.45 24.24 34.89
CA ALA A 253 45.47 23.21 35.09
C ALA A 253 46.78 23.60 34.41
N ILE A 254 46.73 24.18 33.21
CA ILE A 254 47.92 24.69 32.51
C ILE A 254 48.58 25.80 33.33
N VAL A 255 47.81 26.79 33.77
CA VAL A 255 48.31 27.90 34.60
C VAL A 255 48.92 27.36 35.90
N THR A 256 48.24 26.42 36.57
CA THR A 256 48.73 25.81 37.81
C THR A 256 50.05 25.07 37.59
N GLY A 257 50.15 24.28 36.52
CA GLY A 257 51.39 23.57 36.17
C GLY A 257 52.54 24.51 35.81
N VAL A 258 52.26 25.58 35.05
CA VAL A 258 53.24 26.61 34.71
C VAL A 258 53.75 27.31 35.97
N LEU A 259 52.84 27.72 36.86
CA LEU A 259 53.22 28.39 38.11
C LEU A 259 53.99 27.47 39.06
N ALA A 260 53.67 26.17 39.10
CA ALA A 260 54.40 25.19 39.91
C ALA A 260 55.85 24.98 39.43
N GLY A 261 56.12 25.15 38.13
CA GLY A 261 57.45 25.01 37.55
C GLY A 261 58.28 26.30 37.52
N LEU A 262 57.67 27.45 37.82
CA LEU A 262 58.37 28.73 37.81
C LEU A 262 58.82 29.11 39.23
N PRO A 263 60.12 29.33 39.45
CA PRO A 263 60.58 29.83 40.75
C PRO A 263 60.08 31.27 40.95
N PRO A 264 59.80 31.71 42.19
CA PRO A 264 59.22 33.02 42.48
C PRO A 264 59.96 34.20 41.84
N GLU A 265 61.28 34.09 41.66
CA GLU A 265 62.12 35.11 41.05
C GLU A 265 61.81 35.28 39.56
N LYS A 266 61.52 34.18 38.85
CA LYS A 266 61.11 34.22 37.43
C LYS A 266 59.71 34.79 37.27
N ILE A 267 58.81 34.51 38.21
CA ILE A 267 57.46 35.09 38.25
C ILE A 267 57.57 36.61 38.47
N ALA A 268 58.37 37.04 39.44
CA ALA A 268 58.59 38.46 39.73
C ALA A 268 59.21 39.23 38.56
N GLN A 269 60.14 38.63 37.80
CA GLN A 269 60.72 39.23 36.60
C GLN A 269 59.72 39.43 35.46
N ALA A 270 58.68 38.59 35.39
CA ALA A 270 57.67 38.67 34.34
C ALA A 270 56.55 39.69 34.66
N ILE A 271 56.43 40.14 35.91
CA ILE A 271 55.41 41.12 36.31
C ILE A 271 55.90 42.52 35.94
N PRO A 272 55.11 43.33 35.21
CA PRO A 272 55.48 44.71 34.89
C PRO A 272 55.78 45.51 36.17
N PRO A 273 56.81 46.38 36.19
CA PRO A 273 57.27 47.04 37.42
C PRO A 273 56.17 47.81 38.18
N GLN A 274 55.22 48.40 37.45
CA GLN A 274 54.11 49.13 38.07
C GLN A 274 53.15 48.20 38.82
N LEU A 275 52.80 47.05 38.24
CA LEU A 275 51.91 46.08 38.89
C LEU A 275 52.59 45.43 40.10
N ALA A 276 53.91 45.18 40.02
CA ALA A 276 54.68 44.68 41.15
C ALA A 276 54.66 45.66 42.33
N LYS A 277 54.79 46.96 42.04
CA LYS A 277 54.70 48.02 43.05
C LYS A 277 53.30 48.06 43.69
N ASP A 278 52.25 48.03 42.88
CA ASP A 278 50.87 48.10 43.36
C ASP A 278 50.52 46.90 44.28
N VAL A 279 51.00 45.70 43.93
CA VAL A 279 50.83 44.49 44.77
C VAL A 279 51.62 44.60 46.08
N ALA A 280 52.86 45.09 46.03
CA ALA A 280 53.67 45.28 47.23
C ALA A 280 53.03 46.30 48.19
N ASP A 281 52.52 47.42 47.66
CA ASP A 281 51.84 48.45 48.44
C ASP A 281 50.53 47.93 49.07
N GLU A 282 49.77 47.09 48.36
CA GLU A 282 48.57 46.43 48.89
C GLU A 282 48.90 45.43 50.02
N LEU A 283 49.94 44.60 49.85
CA LEU A 283 50.37 43.67 50.89
C LEU A 283 50.86 44.41 52.14
N ALA A 284 51.66 45.47 51.95
CA ALA A 284 52.12 46.31 53.05
C ALA A 284 50.95 46.93 53.82
N ARG A 285 49.93 47.43 53.12
CA ARG A 285 48.72 47.97 53.76
C ARG A 285 47.99 46.92 54.61
N ARG A 286 47.91 45.68 54.12
CA ARG A 286 47.21 44.59 54.83
C ARG A 286 47.98 44.03 56.03
N MET A 287 49.30 44.12 56.04
CA MET A 287 50.10 43.64 57.18
C MET A 287 50.12 44.60 58.37
N VAL A 288 49.75 45.86 58.16
CA VAL A 288 49.68 46.88 59.21
C VAL A 288 48.25 47.02 59.78
N ALA A 289 47.27 46.34 59.17
CA ALA A 289 45.90 46.20 59.65
C ALA A 289 45.73 44.93 60.48
#